data_AF-A0A430F680-F1
#
_entry.id   AF-A0A430F680-F1
#
_cell.length_a   1.000
_cell.length_b   1.000
_cell.length_c   1.000
_cell.angle_alpha   90.00
_cell.angle_beta   90.00
_cell.angle_gamma   90.00
#
_symmetry.space_group_name_H-M   'P 1'
#
loop_
_entity.id
_entity.type
_entity.pdbx_description
1 polymer ?
#
loop_
_entity_poly.entity_id
_entity_poly.type
_entity_poly.pdbx_seq_one_letter_code
_entity_poly.pdbx_strand_id
1 'polypeptide(L)'
;MTDVTFEEFMKNGNALLKDIAEKKKEIDEKGAQVEAMRVKQSERLAVQRRNGECGRAWQVLQQRIDLGETTERDVYSGVDDSPEAQQARKDIQAHIDELKHRLQDEPWYKDLDE
;
A
#
# COMPACT_ATOMS: atom_id res chain seq x y z
N MET A 1 -11.95 12.72 47.78
CA MET A 1 -11.03 12.86 46.63
C MET A 1 -9.75 12.15 47.01
N THR A 2 -9.31 11.18 46.22
CA THR A 2 -8.02 10.51 46.45
C THR A 2 -6.92 11.47 45.99
N ASP A 3 -6.13 12.00 46.93
CA ASP A 3 -4.93 12.76 46.60
C ASP A 3 -3.91 11.78 46.00
N VAL A 4 -3.71 11.88 44.68
CA VAL A 4 -2.64 11.15 44.00
C VAL A 4 -1.32 11.74 44.47
N THR A 5 -0.45 10.90 45.03
CA THR A 5 0.85 11.36 45.50
C THR A 5 1.75 11.70 44.31
N PHE A 6 2.64 12.67 44.50
CA PHE A 6 3.64 13.02 43.48
C PHE A 6 4.49 11.79 43.07
N GLU A 7 4.73 10.87 44.00
CA GLU A 7 5.45 9.62 43.74
C GLU A 7 4.69 8.67 42.81
N GLU A 8 3.37 8.50 43.02
CA GLU A 8 2.51 7.74 42.10
C GLU A 8 2.45 8.39 40.72
N PHE A 9 2.37 9.73 40.66
CA PHE A 9 2.43 10.47 39.40
C PHE A 9 3.75 10.21 38.65
N MET A 10 4.90 10.30 39.32
CA MET A 10 6.20 10.04 38.71
C MET A 10 6.37 8.59 38.27
N LYS A 11 5.85 7.62 39.05
CA LYS A 11 5.86 6.21 38.70
C LYS A 11 5.03 5.94 37.44
N ASN A 12 3.83 6.53 37.36
CA ASN A 12 2.95 6.41 36.19
C ASN A 12 3.56 7.09 34.96
N GLY A 13 4.18 8.26 35.13
CA GLY A 13 4.89 8.97 34.06
C GLY A 13 6.07 8.16 33.50
N ASN A 14 6.87 7.55 34.37
CA ASN A 14 7.99 6.69 33.96
C ASN A 14 7.51 5.43 33.22
N ALA A 15 6.41 4.81 33.70
CA ALA A 15 5.80 3.67 33.01
C ALA A 15 5.31 4.07 31.60
N LEU A 16 4.61 5.19 31.48
CA LEU A 16 4.15 5.72 30.18
C LEU A 16 5.31 6.02 29.23
N LEU A 17 6.39 6.62 29.71
CA LEU A 17 7.57 6.89 28.87
C LEU A 17 8.21 5.60 28.36
N LYS A 18 8.24 4.56 29.19
CA LYS A 18 8.72 3.23 28.80
C LYS A 18 7.81 2.61 27.73
N ASP A 19 6.50 2.65 27.93
CA ASP A 19 5.53 2.14 26.97
C ASP A 19 5.62 2.89 25.62
N ILE A 20 5.78 4.21 25.63
CA ILE A 20 5.99 5.01 24.41
C ILE A 20 7.27 4.58 23.69
N ALA A 21 8.37 4.38 24.41
CA ALA A 21 9.63 3.94 23.83
C ALA A 21 9.51 2.54 23.19
N GLU A 22 8.83 1.61 23.86
CA GLU A 22 8.55 0.27 23.34
C GLU A 22 7.66 0.33 22.09
N LYS A 23 6.60 1.13 22.12
CA LYS A 23 5.70 1.30 20.96
C LYS A 23 6.38 1.96 19.77
N LYS A 24 7.27 2.93 20.00
CA LYS A 24 8.09 3.50 18.92
C LYS A 24 8.97 2.44 18.27
N LYS A 25 9.63 1.62 19.07
CA LYS A 25 10.44 0.51 18.55
C LYS A 25 9.60 -0.48 17.74
N GLU A 26 8.41 -0.85 18.22
CA GLU A 26 7.49 -1.71 17.46
C GLU A 26 7.06 -1.07 16.13
N ILE A 27 6.81 0.24 16.10
CA ILE A 27 6.45 0.98 14.88
C ILE A 27 7.62 0.96 13.90
N ASP A 28 8.84 1.22 14.35
CA ASP A 28 10.03 1.25 13.51
C ASP A 28 10.31 -0.14 12.91
N GLU A 29 10.22 -1.20 13.72
CA GLU A 29 10.38 -2.59 13.26
C GLU A 29 9.31 -2.98 12.23
N LYS A 30 8.04 -2.64 12.48
CA LYS A 30 6.95 -2.88 11.52
C LYS A 30 7.13 -2.05 10.24
N GLY A 31 7.58 -0.80 10.37
CA GLY A 31 7.90 0.06 9.23
C GLY A 31 8.95 -0.56 8.33
N ALA A 32 10.05 -1.05 8.91
CA ALA A 32 11.12 -1.73 8.18
C ALA A 32 10.62 -3.01 7.49
N GLN A 33 9.76 -3.80 8.16
CA GLN A 33 9.17 -5.00 7.56
C GLN A 33 8.25 -4.68 6.39
N VAL A 34 7.39 -3.67 6.52
CA VAL A 34 6.50 -3.22 5.44
C VAL A 34 7.31 -2.75 4.25
N GLU A 35 8.38 -1.99 4.47
CA GLU A 35 9.23 -1.51 3.38
C GLU A 35 9.95 -2.67 2.68
N ALA A 36 10.50 -3.62 3.43
CA ALA A 36 11.12 -4.81 2.84
C ALA A 36 10.14 -5.65 2.01
N MET A 37 8.88 -5.76 2.45
CA MET A 37 7.82 -6.43 1.68
C MET A 37 7.48 -5.66 0.40
N ARG A 38 7.39 -4.34 0.46
CA ARG A 38 7.12 -3.48 -0.70
C ARG A 38 8.20 -3.60 -1.76
N VAL A 39 9.47 -3.56 -1.37
CA VAL A 39 10.60 -3.72 -2.30
C VAL A 39 10.53 -5.07 -3.01
N LYS A 40 10.37 -6.17 -2.25
CA LYS A 40 10.22 -7.52 -2.84
C LYS A 40 9.03 -7.63 -3.78
N GLN A 41 7.90 -7.02 -3.43
CA GLN A 41 6.71 -7.03 -4.27
C GLN A 41 6.92 -6.24 -5.56
N SER A 42 7.58 -5.08 -5.49
CA SER A 42 7.92 -4.25 -6.64
C SER A 42 8.84 -5.01 -7.60
N GLU A 43 9.89 -5.66 -7.08
CA GLU A 43 10.80 -6.49 -7.90
C GLU A 43 10.05 -7.64 -8.59
N ARG A 44 9.19 -8.35 -7.86
CA ARG A 44 8.37 -9.42 -8.43
C ARG A 44 7.49 -8.90 -9.56
N LEU A 45 6.79 -7.79 -9.34
CA LEU A 45 5.94 -7.17 -10.37
C LEU A 45 6.75 -6.72 -11.58
N ALA A 46 7.93 -6.14 -11.37
CA ALA A 46 8.82 -5.74 -12.46
C ALA A 46 9.18 -6.95 -13.36
N VAL A 47 9.52 -8.10 -12.77
CA VAL A 47 9.78 -9.34 -13.52
C VAL A 47 8.55 -9.77 -14.31
N GLN A 48 7.37 -9.83 -13.68
CA GLN A 48 6.12 -10.22 -14.35
C GLN A 48 5.79 -9.30 -15.53
N ARG A 49 5.95 -7.98 -15.37
CA ARG A 49 5.73 -7.01 -16.43
C ARG A 49 6.74 -7.16 -17.57
N ARG A 50 8.03 -7.37 -17.28
CA ARG A 50 9.06 -7.65 -18.31
C ARG A 50 8.73 -8.91 -19.10
N ASN A 51 8.21 -9.94 -18.45
CA ASN A 51 7.74 -11.18 -19.08
C ASN A 51 6.43 -11.01 -19.87
N GLY A 52 5.75 -9.87 -19.73
CA GLY A 52 4.47 -9.60 -20.38
C GLY A 52 3.25 -10.21 -19.67
N GLU A 53 3.42 -10.76 -18.47
CA GLU A 53 2.34 -11.38 -17.68
C GLU A 53 1.26 -10.36 -17.27
N CYS A 54 1.61 -9.07 -17.21
CA CYS A 54 0.70 -7.97 -16.91
C CYS A 54 0.13 -7.28 -18.17
N GLY A 55 0.31 -7.87 -19.35
CA GLY A 55 -0.12 -7.31 -20.62
C GLY A 55 0.91 -6.38 -21.27
N ARG A 56 0.68 -6.06 -22.55
CA ARG A 56 1.64 -5.34 -23.39
C ARG A 56 1.92 -3.91 -22.93
N ALA A 57 0.88 -3.19 -22.47
CA ALA A 57 1.03 -1.83 -21.96
C ALA A 57 1.99 -1.79 -20.78
N TRP A 58 1.80 -2.66 -19.79
CA TRP A 58 2.68 -2.75 -18.63
C TRP A 58 4.10 -3.22 -18.97
N GLN A 59 4.29 -4.05 -19.99
CA GLN A 59 5.62 -4.45 -20.44
C GLN A 59 6.41 -3.25 -21.01
N VAL A 60 5.76 -2.38 -21.80
CA VAL A 60 6.37 -1.15 -22.32
C VAL A 60 6.63 -0.15 -21.20
N LEU A 61 5.65 0.04 -20.30
CA LEU A 61 5.82 0.92 -19.13
C LEU A 61 6.97 0.46 -18.24
N GLN A 62 7.14 -0.86 -18.03
CA GLN A 62 8.25 -1.36 -17.23
C GLN A 62 9.60 -1.05 -17.87
N GLN A 63 9.74 -1.11 -19.19
CA GLN A 63 10.97 -0.69 -19.88
C GLN A 63 11.26 0.80 -19.64
N ARG A 64 10.23 1.66 -19.72
CA ARG A 64 10.35 3.10 -19.43
C ARG A 64 10.70 3.38 -17.98
N ILE A 65 10.12 2.62 -17.04
CA ILE A 65 10.46 2.69 -15.60
C ILE A 65 11.92 2.26 -15.38
N ASP A 66 12.37 1.18 -16.03
CA ASP A 66 13.74 0.70 -15.93
C ASP A 66 14.76 1.72 -16.47
N LEU A 67 14.36 2.53 -17.46
CA LEU A 67 15.14 3.64 -18.02
C LEU A 67 15.02 4.94 -17.22
N GLY A 68 14.13 5.00 -16.22
CA GLY A 68 13.87 6.21 -15.44
C GLY A 68 13.08 7.29 -16.18
N GLU A 69 12.42 6.95 -17.29
CA GLU A 69 11.62 7.89 -18.10
C GLU A 69 10.24 8.17 -17.52
N THR A 70 9.77 7.30 -16.60
CA THR A 70 8.50 7.42 -15.88
C THR A 70 8.58 6.63 -14.58
N THR A 71 7.56 6.76 -13.73
CA THR A 71 7.42 5.95 -12.52
C THR A 71 6.04 5.31 -12.43
N GLU A 72 5.90 4.25 -11.63
CA GLU A 72 4.57 3.69 -11.33
C GLU A 72 3.60 4.77 -10.82
N ARG A 73 4.10 5.68 -9.98
CA ARG A 73 3.31 6.80 -9.46
C ARG A 73 2.84 7.71 -10.58
N ASP A 74 3.69 8.02 -11.56
CA ASP A 74 3.31 8.89 -12.68
C ASP A 74 2.25 8.22 -13.56
N VAL A 75 2.34 6.90 -13.76
CA VAL A 75 1.30 6.11 -14.42
C VAL A 75 -0.02 6.18 -13.66
N TYR A 76 -0.03 5.92 -12.34
CA TYR A 76 -1.28 5.90 -11.57
C TYR A 76 -1.90 7.28 -11.39
N SER A 77 -1.08 8.31 -11.18
CA SER A 77 -1.54 9.69 -10.98
C SER A 77 -1.99 10.37 -12.27
N GLY A 78 -1.65 9.80 -13.43
CA GLY A 78 -1.97 10.40 -14.73
C GLY A 78 -0.96 11.44 -15.22
N VAL A 79 0.17 11.61 -14.52
CA VAL A 79 1.29 12.44 -14.99
C VAL A 79 1.91 11.85 -16.26
N ASP A 80 2.01 10.52 -16.32
CA ASP A 80 2.33 9.82 -17.56
C ASP A 80 1.05 9.66 -18.39
N ASP A 81 0.98 10.43 -19.48
CA ASP A 81 -0.17 10.45 -20.40
C ASP A 81 0.09 9.67 -21.69
N SER A 82 1.10 8.79 -21.70
CA SER A 82 1.33 7.91 -22.85
C SER A 82 0.13 6.98 -23.10
N PRO A 83 -0.05 6.51 -24.34
CA PRO A 83 -1.11 5.55 -24.67
C PRO A 83 -1.06 4.28 -23.79
N GLU A 84 0.13 3.81 -23.46
CA GLU A 84 0.34 2.65 -22.59
C GLU A 84 -0.07 2.95 -21.15
N ALA A 85 0.25 4.14 -20.61
CA ALA A 85 -0.16 4.56 -19.29
C ALA A 85 -1.70 4.68 -19.18
N GLN A 86 -2.33 5.27 -20.21
CA GLN A 86 -3.79 5.34 -20.31
C GLN A 86 -4.42 3.94 -20.38
N GLN A 87 -3.87 3.04 -21.19
CA GLN A 87 -4.37 1.67 -21.30
C GLN A 87 -4.22 0.91 -19.99
N ALA A 88 -3.06 1.00 -19.33
CA ALA A 88 -2.82 0.38 -18.03
C ALA A 88 -3.84 0.84 -16.97
N ARG A 89 -4.17 2.14 -16.93
CA ARG A 89 -5.22 2.66 -16.04
C ARG A 89 -6.60 2.12 -16.40
N LYS A 90 -6.94 2.02 -17.69
CA LYS A 90 -8.21 1.42 -18.14
C LYS A 90 -8.32 -0.06 -17.75
N ASP A 91 -7.25 -0.82 -17.92
CA ASP A 91 -7.21 -2.25 -17.56
C ASP A 91 -7.41 -2.44 -16.05
N ILE A 92 -6.77 -1.59 -15.24
CA ILE A 92 -6.98 -1.57 -13.79
C ILE A 92 -8.42 -1.24 -13.43
N GLN A 93 -9.00 -0.20 -14.05
CA GLN A 93 -10.37 0.21 -13.77
C GLN A 93 -11.35 -0.92 -14.13
N ALA A 94 -11.19 -1.53 -15.30
CA ALA A 94 -12.01 -2.66 -15.72
C ALA A 94 -11.92 -3.84 -14.74
N HIS A 95 -10.72 -4.15 -14.25
CA HIS A 95 -10.54 -5.21 -13.25
C HIS A 95 -11.20 -4.87 -11.90
N ILE A 96 -11.10 -3.62 -11.45
CA ILE A 96 -11.80 -3.16 -10.23
C ILE A 96 -13.31 -3.26 -10.40
N ASP A 97 -13.85 -2.86 -11.55
CA ASP A 97 -15.29 -2.91 -11.81
C ASP A 97 -15.80 -4.35 -11.88
N GLU A 98 -15.01 -5.28 -12.42
CA GLU A 98 -15.27 -6.72 -12.39
C GLU A 98 -15.27 -7.26 -10.95
N LEU A 99 -14.28 -6.89 -10.13
CA LEU A 99 -14.22 -7.27 -8.72
C LEU A 99 -15.42 -6.74 -7.94
N LYS A 100 -15.83 -5.49 -8.17
CA LYS A 100 -17.02 -4.92 -7.54
C LYS A 100 -18.29 -5.70 -7.90
N HIS A 101 -18.50 -6.01 -9.17
CA HIS A 101 -19.65 -6.82 -9.59
C HIS A 101 -19.64 -8.19 -8.91
N ARG A 102 -18.48 -8.85 -8.86
CA ARG A 102 -18.35 -10.15 -8.20
C ARG A 102 -18.67 -10.09 -6.71
N LEU A 103 -18.24 -9.02 -6.04
CA LEU A 103 -18.52 -8.81 -4.62
C LEU A 103 -20.00 -8.49 -4.34
N GLN A 104 -20.70 -7.83 -5.26
CA GLN A 104 -22.14 -7.55 -5.10
C GLN A 104 -23.01 -8.82 -5.04
N ASP A 105 -22.52 -9.93 -5.59
CA ASP A 105 -23.19 -11.22 -5.54
C ASP A 105 -22.92 -11.99 -4.25
N GLU A 106 -21.93 -11.57 -3.45
CA GLU A 106 -21.58 -12.22 -2.19
C GLU A 106 -22.62 -11.93 -1.09
N PRO A 107 -23.07 -12.95 -0.33
CA PRO A 107 -24.10 -12.77 0.70
C PRO A 107 -23.75 -11.70 1.74
N TRP A 108 -22.49 -11.66 2.19
CA TRP A 108 -22.02 -10.72 3.21
C TRP A 108 -21.91 -9.27 2.71
N TYR A 109 -21.97 -9.03 1.40
CA TYR A 109 -21.94 -7.69 0.82
C TYR A 109 -23.34 -7.06 0.82
N LYS A 110 -24.40 -7.87 0.71
CA LYS A 110 -25.81 -7.41 0.73
C LYS A 110 -26.24 -6.93 2.12
N ASP A 111 -25.66 -7.49 3.17
CA ASP A 111 -25.94 -7.13 4.56
C ASP A 111 -25.26 -5.81 5.00
N LEU A 112 -24.43 -5.18 4.16
CA LEU A 112 -23.77 -3.90 4.45
C LEU A 112 -24.57 -2.67 3.98
N ASP A 113 -25.59 -2.89 3.13
CA ASP A 113 -26.44 -1.84 2.55
C ASP A 113 -27.84 -1.76 3.22
N GLU A 114 -28.10 -2.54 4.29
CA GLU A 114 -29.28 -2.45 5.18
C GLU A 114 -28.96 -1.71 6.50
#